data_AF-A0A7R9Y1J4-F1
#
_entry.id   AF-A0A7R9Y1J4-F1
#
_cell.length_a   1.000
_cell.length_b   1.000
_cell.length_c   1.000
_cell.angle_alpha   90.00
_cell.angle_beta   90.00
_cell.angle_gamma   90.00
#
_symmetry.space_group_name_H-M   'P 1'
#
loop_
_entity.id
_entity.type
_entity.pdbx_description
1 polymer ?
#
loop_
_entity_poly.entity_id
_entity_poly.type
_entity_poly.pdbx_seq_one_letter_code
_entity_poly.pdbx_strand_id
1 'polypeptide(L)'
;DRAVAIVDPPRGGLHADVLRALRRAGGIERLVYVSCNVESLVDNAVELCTPDAAGAGASAPRAFKPVRAVAHDLFPHTRHCETVMLFERDADAPMDAAAIDAAMGDEEADAKRKAASAEQAEA
;
A
#
# COMPACT_ATOMS: atom_id res chain seq x y z
N ASP A 1 8.88 -8.37 -21.11
CA ASP A 1 8.00 -9.20 -20.26
C ASP A 1 7.54 -8.43 -19.03
N ARG A 2 6.28 -8.62 -18.65
CA ARG A 2 5.70 -8.05 -17.43
C ARG A 2 5.99 -8.98 -16.25
N ALA A 3 6.52 -8.44 -15.17
CA ALA A 3 6.82 -9.17 -13.94
C ALA A 3 6.05 -8.60 -12.76
N VAL A 4 5.74 -9.45 -11.78
CA VAL A 4 5.21 -9.04 -10.47
C VAL A 4 6.36 -9.09 -9.48
N ALA A 5 6.59 -7.99 -8.77
CA ALA A 5 7.57 -7.95 -7.70
C ALA A 5 6.92 -8.32 -6.37
N ILE A 6 7.63 -9.10 -5.56
CA ILE A 6 7.26 -9.40 -4.18
C ILE A 6 8.46 -9.04 -3.31
N VAL A 7 8.24 -8.25 -2.27
CA VAL A 7 9.29 -7.83 -1.34
C VAL A 7 8.87 -8.10 0.09
N ASP A 8 9.80 -8.63 0.87
CA ASP A 8 9.68 -8.92 2.30
C ASP A 8 10.95 -8.41 3.01
N PRO A 9 11.05 -7.10 3.27
CA PRO A 9 12.24 -6.49 3.84
C PRO A 9 12.32 -6.71 5.36
N PRO A 10 13.52 -6.53 5.96
CA PRO A 10 13.64 -6.44 7.42
C PRO A 10 12.88 -5.23 7.96
N ARG A 11 12.74 -5.13 9.29
CA ARG A 11 12.02 -4.04 10.00
C ARG A 11 12.41 -2.61 9.63
N GLY A 12 13.59 -2.41 9.05
CA GLY A 12 14.06 -1.10 8.56
C GLY A 12 13.49 -0.70 7.19
N GLY A 13 12.71 -1.57 6.55
CA GLY A 13 12.19 -1.37 5.20
C GLY A 13 13.23 -1.64 4.11
N LEU A 14 12.90 -1.23 2.89
CA LEU A 14 13.74 -1.35 1.71
C LEU A 14 14.85 -0.30 1.71
N HIS A 15 16.03 -0.70 1.24
CA HIS A 15 17.11 0.22 0.95
C HIS A 15 16.73 1.17 -0.19
N ALA A 16 17.19 2.42 -0.15
CA ALA A 16 16.87 3.45 -1.14
C ALA A 16 17.18 3.03 -2.58
N ASP A 17 18.25 2.26 -2.80
CA ASP A 17 18.58 1.76 -4.15
C ASP A 17 17.58 0.73 -4.67
N VAL A 18 16.96 -0.05 -3.78
CA VAL A 18 15.91 -1.01 -4.13
C VAL A 18 14.63 -0.26 -4.50
N LEU A 19 14.24 0.75 -3.71
CA LEU A 19 13.10 1.62 -4.01
C LEU A 19 13.27 2.28 -5.38
N ARG A 20 14.44 2.85 -5.65
CA ARG A 20 14.81 3.43 -6.95
C ARG A 20 14.79 2.40 -8.08
N ALA A 21 15.28 1.18 -7.84
CA ALA A 21 15.29 0.12 -8.84
C ALA A 21 13.85 -0.32 -9.20
N LEU A 22 12.99 -0.54 -8.20
CA LEU A 22 11.57 -0.85 -8.37
C LEU A 22 10.84 0.26 -9.13
N ARG A 23 11.09 1.53 -8.77
CA ARG A 23 10.51 2.69 -9.47
C ARG A 23 10.94 2.81 -10.92
N ARG A 24 12.19 2.47 -11.27
CA ARG A 24 12.69 2.53 -12.65
C ARG A 24 12.36 1.30 -13.49
N ALA A 25 11.97 0.20 -12.86
CA ALA A 25 11.60 -1.02 -13.56
C ALA A 25 10.21 -0.88 -14.20
N GLY A 26 10.18 -0.45 -15.46
CA GLY A 26 8.93 -0.28 -16.22
C GLY A 26 8.16 -1.57 -16.49
N GLY A 27 8.82 -2.73 -16.41
CA GLY A 27 8.17 -4.04 -16.53
C GLY A 27 7.44 -4.50 -15.26
N ILE A 28 7.57 -3.76 -14.15
CA ILE A 28 6.90 -4.05 -12.88
C ILE A 28 5.70 -3.11 -12.74
N GLU A 29 4.52 -3.66 -13.03
CA GLU A 29 3.24 -2.96 -12.91
C GLU A 29 2.52 -3.30 -11.60
N ARG A 30 2.92 -4.41 -10.96
CA ARG A 30 2.38 -4.87 -9.68
C ARG A 30 3.52 -5.18 -8.72
N LEU A 31 3.39 -4.68 -7.50
CA LEU A 31 4.33 -4.89 -6.41
C LEU A 31 3.56 -5.30 -5.16
N VAL A 32 3.86 -6.48 -4.63
CA VAL A 32 3.37 -6.94 -3.33
C VAL A 32 4.44 -6.66 -2.29
N TYR A 33 4.09 -5.92 -1.25
CA TYR A 33 4.96 -5.59 -0.12
C TYR A 33 4.45 -6.29 1.13
N VAL A 34 5.30 -7.10 1.74
CA VAL A 34 5.06 -7.77 3.03
C VAL A 34 5.85 -7.00 4.10
N SER A 35 5.24 -6.67 5.24
CA SER A 35 5.92 -5.92 6.30
C SER A 35 5.43 -6.25 7.70
N CYS A 36 6.37 -6.56 8.60
CA CYS A 36 6.14 -6.66 10.04
C CYS A 36 6.23 -5.30 10.77
N ASN A 37 6.54 -4.20 10.07
CA ASN A 37 6.66 -2.85 10.62
C ASN A 37 5.93 -1.82 9.75
N VAL A 38 4.81 -1.32 10.26
CA VAL A 38 3.95 -0.35 9.56
C VAL A 38 4.63 1.01 9.34
N GLU A 39 5.53 1.45 10.22
CA GLU A 39 6.20 2.75 10.07
C GLU A 39 7.10 2.76 8.83
N SER A 40 8.02 1.78 8.74
CA SER A 40 8.90 1.64 7.57
C SER A 40 8.14 1.35 6.27
N LEU A 41 6.99 0.65 6.36
CA LEU A 41 6.12 0.42 5.21
C LEU A 41 5.57 1.74 4.69
N VAL A 42 5.09 2.63 5.57
CA VAL A 42 4.54 3.94 5.19
C VAL A 42 5.61 4.81 4.53
N ASP A 43 6.81 4.89 5.09
CA ASP A 43 7.90 5.68 4.50
C ASP A 43 8.26 5.18 3.09
N ASN A 44 8.36 3.87 2.92
CA ASN A 44 8.61 3.25 1.63
C ASN A 44 7.44 3.43 0.66
N ALA A 45 6.20 3.34 1.13
CA ALA A 45 5.01 3.55 0.32
C ALA A 45 4.98 4.98 -0.23
N VAL A 46 5.31 5.98 0.60
CA VAL A 46 5.47 7.37 0.16
C VAL A 46 6.50 7.46 -0.96
N GLU A 47 7.68 6.86 -0.79
CA GLU A 47 8.71 6.89 -1.84
C GLU A 47 8.26 6.17 -3.12
N LEU A 48 7.61 5.02 -3.03
CA LEU A 48 7.11 4.24 -4.17
C LEU A 48 6.00 4.97 -4.94
N CYS A 49 5.17 5.73 -4.24
CA CYS A 49 3.99 6.39 -4.79
C CYS A 49 4.22 7.86 -5.17
N THR A 50 5.34 8.45 -4.74
CA THR A 50 5.69 9.82 -5.12
C THR A 50 5.99 9.89 -6.62
N PRO A 51 5.25 10.71 -7.39
CA PRO A 51 5.56 10.94 -8.81
C PRO A 51 6.98 11.47 -9.00
N ASP A 52 7.60 11.12 -10.13
CA ASP A 52 8.86 11.77 -10.50
C ASP A 52 8.63 13.27 -10.75
N ALA A 53 9.64 14.09 -10.46
CA ALA A 53 9.55 15.53 -10.66
C ALA A 53 9.23 15.88 -12.12
N ALA A 54 8.49 16.98 -12.34
CA ALA A 54 8.17 17.50 -13.66
C ALA A 54 9.47 17.76 -14.45
N GLY A 55 9.82 16.84 -15.36
CA GLY A 55 11.11 16.85 -16.07
C GLY A 55 11.76 15.46 -16.22
N ALA A 56 11.36 14.46 -15.42
CA ALA A 56 11.60 13.07 -15.78
C ALA A 56 10.81 12.78 -17.06
N GLY A 57 11.50 12.67 -18.19
CA GLY A 57 10.87 12.65 -19.51
C GLY A 57 9.73 11.63 -19.64
N ALA A 58 8.88 11.81 -20.66
CA ALA A 58 7.64 11.05 -20.89
C ALA A 58 7.78 9.50 -20.91
N SER A 59 8.99 8.97 -20.86
CA SER A 59 9.31 7.54 -20.84
C SER A 59 9.55 6.95 -19.43
N ALA A 60 9.52 7.76 -18.36
CA ALA A 60 9.72 7.25 -17.00
C ALA A 60 8.50 6.44 -16.52
N PRO A 61 8.70 5.31 -15.80
CA PRO A 61 7.60 4.53 -15.26
C PRO A 61 6.77 5.30 -14.22
N ARG A 62 5.49 4.97 -14.17
CA ARG A 62 4.41 5.82 -13.69
C ARG A 62 4.22 6.02 -12.17
N ALA A 63 5.20 5.94 -11.26
CA ALA A 63 4.91 5.80 -9.81
C ALA A 63 3.92 4.66 -9.47
N PHE A 64 3.92 4.19 -8.24
CA PHE A 64 2.96 3.17 -7.80
C PHE A 64 1.77 3.83 -7.11
N LYS A 65 0.70 3.07 -6.94
CA LYS A 65 -0.45 3.43 -6.11
C LYS A 65 -0.80 2.27 -5.19
N PRO A 66 -1.08 2.50 -3.90
CA PRO A 66 -1.60 1.45 -3.05
C PRO A 66 -3.04 1.14 -3.49
N VAL A 67 -3.35 -0.15 -3.67
CA VAL A 67 -4.67 -0.61 -4.14
C VAL A 67 -5.38 -1.41 -3.07
N ARG A 68 -4.63 -2.20 -2.28
CA ARG A 68 -5.17 -3.05 -1.21
C ARG A 68 -4.14 -3.21 -0.10
N ALA A 69 -4.61 -3.35 1.14
CA ALA A 69 -3.78 -3.74 2.27
C ALA A 69 -4.55 -4.70 3.17
N VAL A 70 -3.87 -5.73 3.68
CA VAL A 70 -4.44 -6.71 4.61
C VAL A 70 -3.47 -6.94 5.76
N ALA A 71 -3.97 -6.77 6.98
CA ALA A 71 -3.26 -7.07 8.21
C ALA A 71 -3.48 -8.55 8.62
N HIS A 72 -2.41 -9.19 9.07
CA HIS A 72 -2.39 -10.58 9.52
C HIS A 72 -1.78 -10.65 10.92
N ASP A 73 -2.49 -11.30 11.83
CA ASP A 73 -1.96 -11.63 13.16
C ASP A 73 -1.23 -12.97 13.10
N LEU A 74 0.08 -12.91 12.79
CA LEU A 74 0.96 -14.07 12.83
C LEU A 74 1.53 -14.33 14.22
N PHE A 75 1.36 -13.37 15.14
CA PHE A 75 1.98 -13.40 16.47
C PHE A 75 0.94 -13.04 17.54
N PRO A 76 -0.05 -13.91 17.80
CA PRO A 76 -1.06 -13.65 18.81
C PRO A 76 -0.45 -13.33 20.16
N HIS A 77 -1.09 -12.42 20.89
CA HIS A 77 -0.62 -11.90 22.18
C HIS A 77 0.66 -11.06 22.12
N THR A 78 1.08 -10.65 20.91
CA THR A 78 2.14 -9.65 20.74
C THR A 78 1.57 -8.35 20.15
N ARG A 79 2.41 -7.31 20.06
CA ARG A 79 2.07 -6.08 19.33
C ARG A 79 2.41 -6.16 17.84
N HIS A 80 2.94 -7.29 17.36
CA HIS A 80 3.38 -7.42 15.98
C HIS A 80 2.22 -7.84 15.09
N CYS A 81 2.10 -7.16 13.95
CA CYS A 81 1.14 -7.47 12.93
C CYS A 81 1.83 -7.40 11.58
N GLU A 82 1.63 -8.43 10.77
CA GLU A 82 2.17 -8.52 9.43
C GLU A 82 1.20 -7.86 8.45
N THR A 83 1.67 -6.95 7.61
CA THR A 83 0.85 -6.28 6.60
C THR A 83 1.28 -6.72 5.22
N VAL A 84 0.32 -7.10 4.39
CA VAL A 84 0.52 -7.32 2.95
C VAL A 84 -0.17 -6.19 2.19
N MET A 85 0.58 -5.40 1.44
CA MET A 85 0.09 -4.28 0.64
C MET A 85 0.36 -4.52 -0.85
N LEU A 86 -0.68 -4.34 -1.67
CA LEU A 86 -0.58 -4.37 -3.13
C LEU A 86 -0.44 -2.94 -3.66
N PHE A 87 0.60 -2.75 -4.44
CA PHE A 87 0.83 -1.57 -5.25
C PHE A 87 0.65 -1.89 -6.72
N GLU A 88 -0.04 -1.02 -7.46
CA GLU A 88 -0.17 -1.12 -8.91
C GLU A 88 0.24 0.19 -9.60
N ARG A 89 0.61 0.11 -10.87
CA ARG A 89 0.68 1.27 -11.77
C ARG A 89 -0.53 1.22 -12.68
N ASP A 90 -1.24 2.33 -12.88
CA ASP A 90 -2.43 2.30 -13.74
C ASP A 90 -2.05 1.84 -15.15
N ALA A 91 -2.57 0.68 -15.53
CA ALA A 91 -2.83 0.38 -16.94
C ALA A 91 -4.05 1.22 -17.35
N ASP A 92 -3.85 2.52 -17.54
CA ASP A 92 -4.80 3.49 -18.11
C ASP A 92 -6.16 3.65 -17.41
N ALA A 93 -6.18 4.26 -16.22
CA ALA A 93 -7.39 4.89 -15.66
C ALA A 93 -7.05 6.26 -15.01
N PRO A 94 -7.82 7.33 -15.27
CA PRO A 94 -7.69 8.59 -14.54
C PRO A 94 -8.11 8.38 -13.08
N MET A 95 -7.50 9.10 -12.14
CA MET A 95 -7.93 9.10 -10.74
C MET A 95 -9.36 9.63 -10.64
N ASP A 96 -10.33 8.75 -10.35
CA ASP A 96 -11.66 9.17 -9.94
C ASP A 96 -11.68 9.31 -8.41
N ALA A 97 -11.65 10.57 -7.95
CA ALA A 97 -11.85 10.89 -6.54
C ALA A 97 -13.13 10.23 -5.97
N ALA A 98 -14.13 9.98 -6.83
CA ALA A 98 -15.36 9.28 -6.49
C ALA A 98 -15.17 7.80 -6.08
N ALA A 99 -14.21 7.05 -6.66
CA ALA A 99 -13.96 5.67 -6.23
C ALA A 99 -13.18 5.60 -4.92
N ILE A 100 -12.35 6.61 -4.65
CA ILE A 100 -11.65 6.75 -3.36
C ILE A 100 -12.67 7.05 -2.26
N ASP A 101 -13.59 7.99 -2.49
CA ASP A 101 -14.67 8.31 -1.54
C ASP A 101 -15.62 7.12 -1.32
N ALA A 102 -15.90 6.34 -2.37
CA ALA A 102 -16.72 5.13 -2.26
C ALA A 102 -16.03 4.02 -1.43
N ALA A 103 -14.73 3.82 -1.61
CA ALA A 103 -13.96 2.82 -0.86
C ALA A 103 -13.79 3.19 0.62
N MET A 104 -13.69 4.49 0.94
CA MET A 104 -13.59 4.98 2.33
C MET A 104 -14.95 5.03 3.05
N GLY A 105 -16.06 5.23 2.32
CA GLY A 105 -17.40 5.29 2.89
C GLY A 105 -17.90 3.95 3.47
N ASP A 106 -17.45 2.83 2.91
CA ASP A 106 -17.85 1.49 3.37
C ASP A 106 -17.19 1.11 4.71
N GLU A 107 -15.94 1.54 4.96
CA GLU A 107 -15.23 1.27 6.21
C GLU A 107 -15.70 2.16 7.37
N GLU A 108 -16.02 3.43 7.13
CA GLU A 108 -16.53 4.33 8.18
C GLU A 108 -17.92 3.90 8.67
N ALA A 109 -18.75 3.36 7.77
CA ALA A 109 -20.06 2.80 8.11
C ALA A 109 -19.96 1.51 8.93
N ASP A 110 -18.99 0.63 8.64
CA ASP A 110 -18.79 -0.62 9.39
C ASP A 110 -18.14 -0.37 10.76
N ALA A 111 -17.21 0.58 10.86
CA ALA A 111 -16.63 1.02 12.13
C ALA A 111 -17.70 1.60 13.08
N LYS A 112 -18.64 2.40 12.53
CA LYS A 112 -19.72 3.00 13.31
C LYS A 112 -20.77 1.97 13.77
N ARG A 113 -21.01 0.91 12.98
CA ARG A 113 -21.89 -0.21 13.37
C ARG A 113 -21.27 -1.10 14.46
N LYS A 114 -19.96 -1.38 14.38
CA LYS A 114 -19.24 -2.14 15.41
C LYS A 114 -19.14 -1.38 16.73
N ALA A 115 -18.89 -0.06 16.69
CA ALA A 115 -18.90 0.78 17.88
C ALA A 115 -20.27 0.80 18.58
N ALA A 116 -21.35 0.96 17.81
CA ALA A 116 -22.72 0.97 18.35
C ALA A 116 -23.13 -0.39 18.95
N SER A 117 -22.61 -1.50 18.41
CA SER A 117 -22.90 -2.85 18.93
C SER A 117 -22.10 -3.21 20.18
N ALA A 118 -20.93 -2.61 20.40
CA ALA A 118 -20.13 -2.83 21.61
C ALA A 118 -20.75 -2.13 22.83
N GLU A 119 -21.33 -0.94 22.64
CA GLU A 119 -21.94 -0.15 23.70
C GLU A 119 -23.26 -0.75 24.25
N GLN A 120 -23.93 -1.60 23.47
CA GLN A 120 -25.17 -2.28 23.88
C GLN A 120 -24.96 -3.64 24.59
N ALA A 121 -23.74 -4.19 24.55
CA ALA A 121 -23.44 -5.48 25.18
C ALA A 121 -22.88 -5.35 26.61
N GLU A 122 -22.64 -4.11 27.07
CA GLU A 122 -22.08 -3.80 28.39
C GLU A 122 -23.11 -3.21 29.38
N ALA A 123 -24.40 -3.25 29.03
CA ALA A 123 -25.54 -2.86 29.89
C ALA A 123 -26.40 -4.07 30.27
#